data_AF-A0A2D0LEI1-F1
#
_entry.id   AF-A0A2D0LEI1-F1
#
_cell.length_a   1.000
_cell.length_b   1.000
_cell.length_c   1.000
_cell.angle_alpha   90.00
_cell.angle_beta   90.00
_cell.angle_gamma   90.00
#
_symmetry.space_group_name_H-M   'P 1'
#
loop_
_entity.id
_entity.type
_entity.pdbx_description
1 polymer ?
#
loop_
_entity_poly.entity_id
_entity_poly.type
_entity_poly.pdbx_seq_one_letter_code
_entity_poly.pdbx_strand_id
1 'polypeptide(L)' 'MEGELDTDGFTGRNKNAKMGFSKITSRFYVKADNTEQEIRDFIAFVESNCPVLDTLVNTPEFVTEIYSNK' A
#
# COMPACT_ATOMS: atom_id res chain seq x y z
N MET A 1 -8.71 -3.94 5.61
CA MET A 1 -7.81 -2.82 5.26
C MET A 1 -8.63 -1.58 5.01
N GLU A 2 -8.09 -0.42 5.33
CA GLU A 2 -8.70 0.90 5.08
C GLU A 2 -7.65 1.86 4.50
N GLY A 3 -8.08 2.77 3.63
CA GLY A 3 -7.21 3.78 3.01
C GLY A 3 -7.75 5.19 3.19
N GLU A 4 -6.85 6.15 3.44
CA GLU A 4 -7.15 7.58 3.49
C GLU A 4 -6.89 8.19 2.10
N LEU A 5 -7.88 8.88 1.52
CA LEU A 5 -7.83 9.43 0.17
C LEU A 5 -8.44 10.84 0.15
N ASP A 6 -7.75 11.79 -0.47
CA ASP A 6 -8.29 13.12 -0.75
C ASP A 6 -8.39 13.34 -2.27
N THR A 7 -9.64 13.32 -2.77
CA THR A 7 -9.92 13.45 -4.21
C THR A 7 -9.77 14.89 -4.73
N ASP A 8 -9.70 15.89 -3.85
CA ASP A 8 -9.44 17.27 -4.27
C ASP A 8 -8.02 17.44 -4.84
N GLY A 9 -7.11 16.50 -4.54
CA GLY A 9 -5.81 16.39 -5.22
C GLY A 9 -5.92 16.12 -6.71
N PHE A 10 -6.89 15.28 -7.13
CA PHE A 10 -7.06 14.90 -8.53
C PHE A 10 -7.53 16.06 -9.40
N THR A 11 -8.34 16.93 -8.81
CA THR A 11 -8.93 18.10 -9.48
C THR A 11 -8.09 19.36 -9.30
N GLY A 12 -7.02 19.30 -8.49
CA GLY A 12 -6.15 20.44 -8.19
C GLY A 12 -6.74 21.45 -7.20
N ARG A 13 -7.89 21.16 -6.58
CA ARG A 13 -8.52 22.00 -5.55
C ARG A 13 -7.71 22.02 -4.26
N ASN A 14 -7.13 20.88 -3.89
CA ASN A 14 -6.18 20.78 -2.78
C ASN A 14 -4.80 20.41 -3.32
N LYS A 15 -3.91 21.40 -3.45
CA LYS A 15 -2.54 21.19 -3.95
C LYS A 15 -1.63 20.42 -2.98
N ASN A 16 -2.03 20.30 -1.72
CA ASN A 16 -1.27 19.61 -0.69
C ASN A 16 -1.70 18.14 -0.53
N ALA A 17 -2.79 17.72 -1.18
CA ALA A 17 -3.25 16.34 -1.16
C ALA A 17 -2.25 15.43 -1.89
N LYS A 18 -1.89 14.31 -1.27
CA LYS A 18 -1.11 13.27 -1.95
C LYS A 18 -1.98 12.70 -3.08
N MET A 19 -1.39 12.53 -4.27
CA MET A 19 -2.03 11.76 -5.33
C MET A 19 -2.13 10.29 -4.92
N GLY A 20 -3.35 9.77 -4.85
CA GLY A 20 -3.65 8.42 -4.36
C GLY A 20 -3.79 8.35 -2.84
N PHE A 21 -3.62 7.16 -2.26
CA PHE A 21 -3.78 6.96 -0.82
C PHE A 21 -2.67 7.62 -0.02
N SER A 22 -3.02 8.49 0.94
CA SER A 22 -2.07 9.11 1.89
C SER A 22 -1.62 8.14 2.96
N LYS A 23 -2.47 7.17 3.31
CA LYS A 23 -2.20 6.16 4.31
C LYS A 23 -3.07 4.92 4.07
N ILE A 24 -2.51 3.75 4.33
CA ILE A 24 -3.23 2.48 4.32
C ILE A 24 -3.03 1.84 5.70
N THR A 25 -4.12 1.34 6.29
CA THR A 25 -4.10 0.64 7.58
C THR A 25 -4.56 -0.80 7.38
N SER A 26 -3.68 -1.76 7.69
CA SER A 26 -4.06 -3.18 7.82
C SER A 26 -4.40 -3.49 9.27
N ARG A 27 -5.47 -4.26 9.49
CA ARG A 27 -5.88 -4.74 10.81
C ARG A 27 -6.06 -6.25 10.73
N PHE A 28 -5.22 -6.97 11.44
CA PHE A 28 -5.29 -8.43 11.54
C PHE A 28 -6.12 -8.81 12.76
N TYR A 29 -7.11 -9.66 12.57
CA TYR A 29 -7.90 -10.28 13.63
C TYR A 29 -7.58 -11.77 13.62
N VAL A 30 -6.69 -12.20 14.51
CA VAL A 30 -6.17 -13.57 14.55
C VAL A 30 -6.83 -14.31 15.70
N LYS A 31 -7.44 -15.46 15.40
CA LYS A 31 -7.97 -16.40 16.40
C LYS A 31 -7.06 -17.63 16.42
N ALA A 32 -6.16 -17.68 17.40
CA ALA A 32 -5.21 -18.77 17.59
C ALA A 32 -4.85 -18.91 19.08
N ASP A 33 -4.39 -20.09 19.49
CA ASP A 33 -3.93 -20.38 20.86
C ASP A 33 -2.42 -20.08 21.05
N ASN A 34 -1.81 -19.44 20.05
CA ASN A 34 -0.42 -19.04 20.03
C ASN A 34 -0.14 -17.82 20.92
N THR A 35 1.12 -17.63 21.25
CA THR A 35 1.57 -16.42 21.94
C THR A 35 1.50 -15.20 21.01
N GLU A 36 1.40 -14.01 21.60
CA GLU A 36 1.48 -12.74 20.86
C GLU A 36 2.72 -12.63 20.00
N GLN A 37 3.87 -13.16 20.46
CA GLN A 37 5.11 -13.10 19.70
C GLN A 37 5.06 -13.99 18.46
N GLU A 38 4.57 -15.23 18.59
CA GLU A 38 4.40 -16.14 17.45
C GLU A 38 3.46 -15.55 16.39
N ILE A 39 2.37 -14.90 16.82
CA ILE A 39 1.44 -14.22 15.91
C ILE A 39 2.13 -13.05 15.20
N ARG A 40 2.96 -12.26 15.90
CA ARG A 40 3.73 -11.15 15.31
C ARG A 40 4.74 -11.65 14.29
N ASP A 41 5.48 -12.71 14.62
CA ASP A 41 6.47 -13.30 13.73
C ASP A 41 5.79 -13.87 12.46
N PHE A 42 4.62 -14.49 12.63
CA PHE A 42 3.82 -14.95 11.50
C PHE A 42 3.33 -13.79 10.60
N ILE A 43 2.81 -12.71 11.19
CA ILE A 43 2.36 -11.54 10.40
C ILE A 43 3.56 -10.89 9.68
N ALA A 44 4.72 -10.77 10.34
CA ALA A 44 5.93 -10.25 9.71
C ALA A 44 6.40 -11.14 8.54
N PHE A 45 6.29 -12.46 8.68
CA PHE A 45 6.53 -13.40 7.59
C PHE A 45 5.55 -13.19 6.43
N VAL A 46 4.25 -13.06 6.69
CA VAL A 46 3.24 -12.80 5.66
C VAL A 46 3.51 -11.48 4.92
N GLU A 47 3.80 -10.40 5.67
CA GLU A 47 4.07 -9.08 5.09
C GLU A 47 5.35 -9.06 4.25
N SER A 48 6.44 -9.69 4.73
CA SER A 48 7.70 -9.78 3.96
C SER A 48 7.61 -10.63 2.69
N ASN A 49 6.58 -11.46 2.57
CA ASN A 49 6.31 -12.27 1.37
C ASN A 49 5.14 -11.72 0.54
N CYS A 50 4.57 -10.57 0.87
CA CYS A 50 3.43 -10.00 0.17
C CYS A 50 3.89 -9.12 -1.02
N PRO A 51 3.70 -9.55 -2.28
CA PRO A 51 4.14 -8.78 -3.45
C PRO A 51 3.40 -7.44 -3.61
N VAL A 52 2.15 -7.37 -3.14
CA VAL A 52 1.35 -6.14 -3.17
C VAL A 52 1.89 -5.13 -2.17
N LEU A 53 2.21 -5.57 -0.95
CA LEU A 53 2.82 -4.69 0.05
C LEU A 53 4.17 -4.18 -0.42
N ASP A 54 5.01 -5.07 -0.96
CA ASP A 54 6.31 -4.69 -1.54
C ASP A 54 6.16 -3.60 -2.60
N THR A 55 5.25 -3.77 -3.57
CA THR A 55 4.98 -2.76 -4.61
C THR A 55 4.52 -1.41 -4.04
N LEU A 56 3.84 -1.40 -2.89
CA LEU A 56 3.33 -0.18 -2.25
C LEU A 56 4.40 0.56 -1.43
N VAL A 57 5.33 -0.16 -0.80
CA VAL A 57 6.38 0.42 0.06
C VAL A 57 7.70 0.63 -0.68
N ASN A 58 7.97 -0.21 -1.68
CA ASN A 58 9.13 -0.19 -2.55
C ASN A 58 8.64 0.07 -3.98
N THR A 59 8.70 1.33 -4.40
CA THR A 59 8.24 1.74 -5.73
C THR A 59 9.02 0.97 -6.81
N PRO A 60 8.35 0.19 -7.67
CA PRO A 60 9.02 -0.46 -8.79
C PRO A 60 9.45 0.59 -9.82
N GLU A 61 10.39 0.22 -10.69
CA GLU A 61 10.66 1.02 -11.87
C GLU A 61 9.39 1.11 -12.74
N PHE A 62 8.95 2.33 -13.00
CA PHE A 62 7.81 2.59 -13.88
C PHE A 62 8.31 3.13 -15.21
N VAL A 63 8.28 2.30 -16.24
CA VAL A 63 8.68 2.68 -17.60
C VAL A 63 7.45 3.09 -18.40
N THR A 64 7.51 4.25 -19.05
CA THR A 64 6.47 4.72 -19.98
C THR A 64 7.07 4.82 -21.37
N GLU A 65 6.57 3.99 -22.30
CA GLU A 65 6.98 4.00 -23.70
C GLU A 65 5.88 4.64 -24.54
N ILE A 66 6.27 5.59 -25.41
CA ILE A 66 5.35 6.29 -26.31
C ILE A 66 5.75 5.95 -27.75
N TYR A 67 4.83 5.33 -28.47
CA TYR A 67 4.99 5.03 -29.88
C TYR A 67 4.08 5.93 -30.71
N SER A 68 4.66 6.69 -31.63
CA SER A 68 3.94 7.55 -32.56
C SER A 68 4.33 7.18 -33.99
N ASN A 69 3.35 6.77 -34.80
CA ASN A 69 3.52 6.44 -36.22
C ASN A 69 3.25 7.64 -37.14
N LYS A 70 3.53 8.86 -36.68
CA LYS A 70 3.38 10.10 -37.48
C LYS A 70 4.72 10.59 -37.98
#